data_AF-A0A0P4W5A2-F1
#
_entry.id   AF-A0A0P4W5A2-F1
#
_cell.length_a   1.000
_cell.length_b   1.000
_cell.length_c   1.000
_cell.angle_alpha   90.00
_cell.angle_beta   90.00
_cell.angle_gamma   90.00
#
_symmetry.space_group_name_H-M   'P 1'
#
loop_
_entity.id
_entity.type
_entity.pdbx_description
1 polymer ?
#
loop_
_entity_poly.entity_id
_entity_poly.type
_entity_poly.pdbx_seq_one_letter_code
_entity_poly.pdbx_strand_id
1 'polypeptide(L)'
;MNELHCLDLRNWTWSGNLMDDTLQDIPVGRSWHTFKFVSENKAVLYGGFNSTEQVLNDIWVLDVRSKKWCKTLNCRASSRLWHTAAVAHPGEITFYGGIQNNLLDNTRPKDHAEEMLVLRFSPPCLKRLTIEAICEAGEMLRSQWKVLPQILQHILAVRLSPDNFS
;
A
#
# COMPACT_ATOMS: atom_id res chain seq x y z
N MET A 1 -6.75 15.46 14.43
CA MET A 1 -7.93 14.57 14.49
C MET A 1 -7.49 13.16 14.14
N ASN A 2 -7.90 12.18 14.93
CA ASN A 2 -7.56 10.74 14.81
C ASN A 2 -8.82 9.85 14.84
N GLU A 3 -10.01 10.44 14.74
CA GLU A 3 -11.28 9.72 14.82
C GLU A 3 -11.53 8.89 13.55
N LEU A 4 -12.19 7.73 13.73
CA LEU A 4 -12.61 6.87 12.63
C LEU A 4 -14.12 6.69 12.69
N HIS A 5 -14.80 7.10 11.62
CA HIS A 5 -16.25 6.96 11.49
C HIS A 5 -16.59 6.12 10.27
N CYS A 6 -17.66 5.34 10.34
CA CYS A 6 -18.18 4.57 9.22
C CYS A 6 -19.63 4.99 8.94
N LEU A 7 -19.94 5.22 7.67
CA LEU A 7 -21.30 5.48 7.20
C LEU A 7 -21.87 4.19 6.62
N ASP A 8 -22.93 3.66 7.24
CA ASP A 8 -23.70 2.57 6.66
C ASP A 8 -24.54 3.12 5.50
N LEU A 9 -24.19 2.69 4.28
CA LEU A 9 -24.85 3.13 3.05
C LEU A 9 -26.25 2.53 2.85
N ARG A 10 -26.66 1.56 3.66
CA ARG A 10 -28.01 0.95 3.56
C ARG A 10 -29.07 1.81 4.26
N ASN A 11 -28.73 2.35 5.42
CA ASN A 11 -29.65 3.11 6.27
C ASN A 11 -29.20 4.57 6.48
N TRP A 12 -28.06 4.97 5.91
CA TRP A 12 -27.47 6.30 6.04
C TRP A 12 -27.17 6.72 7.49
N THR A 13 -26.77 5.76 8.33
CA THR A 13 -26.41 6.02 9.73
C THR A 13 -24.91 5.98 9.95
N TRP A 14 -24.43 6.89 10.81
CA TRP A 14 -23.03 6.93 11.23
C TRP A 14 -22.81 6.02 12.43
N SER A 15 -21.69 5.29 12.44
CA SER A 15 -21.30 4.40 13.55
C SER A 15 -20.85 5.14 14.83
N GLY A 16 -20.70 6.46 14.78
CA GLY A 16 -19.91 7.21 15.75
C GLY A 16 -18.42 6.88 15.66
N ASN A 17 -17.65 7.38 16.63
CA ASN A 17 -16.20 7.12 16.70
C ASN A 17 -15.96 5.63 17.01
N LEU A 18 -15.31 4.95 16.06
CA LEU A 18 -14.90 3.55 16.18
C LEU A 18 -13.57 3.39 16.93
N MET A 19 -12.88 4.48 17.23
CA MET A 19 -11.67 4.50 18.03
C MET A 19 -12.02 4.49 19.52
N ASP A 20 -11.30 3.69 20.28
CA ASP A 20 -11.31 3.75 21.75
C ASP A 20 -10.01 4.40 22.21
N ASP A 21 -10.10 5.64 22.70
CA ASP A 21 -8.94 6.43 23.14
C ASP A 21 -8.26 5.84 24.39
N THR A 22 -8.85 4.82 25.02
CA THR A 22 -8.20 4.08 26.12
C THR A 22 -7.20 3.03 25.64
N LEU A 23 -7.22 2.69 24.34
CA LEU A 23 -6.26 1.76 23.74
C LEU A 23 -4.95 2.48 23.42
N GLN A 24 -3.83 1.98 23.96
CA GLN A 24 -2.50 2.57 23.74
C GLN A 24 -1.97 2.44 22.30
N ASP A 25 -2.53 1.53 21.50
CA ASP A 25 -2.02 1.19 20.17
C ASP A 25 -2.89 1.76 19.04
N ILE A 26 -3.09 3.08 19.03
CA ILE A 26 -3.82 3.76 17.95
C ILE A 26 -2.92 4.73 17.15
N PRO A 27 -3.19 4.93 15.85
CA PRO A 27 -2.45 5.88 15.04
C PRO A 27 -2.62 7.33 15.54
N VAL A 28 -1.52 8.10 15.55
CA VAL A 28 -1.60 9.54 15.80
C VAL A 28 -2.47 10.25 14.76
N GLY A 29 -3.14 11.32 15.18
CA GLY A 29 -3.94 12.18 14.30
C GLY A 29 -3.10 12.77 13.17
N ARG A 30 -3.62 12.65 11.94
CA ARG A 30 -2.85 12.93 10.73
C ARG A 30 -3.74 13.36 9.55
N SER A 31 -3.20 14.19 8.67
CA SER A 31 -3.78 14.54 7.37
C SER A 31 -2.93 13.94 6.23
N TRP A 32 -3.45 14.02 4.99
CA TRP A 32 -2.72 13.64 3.77
C TRP A 32 -2.13 12.22 3.74
N HIS A 33 -2.74 11.33 4.54
CA HIS A 33 -2.43 9.91 4.60
C HIS A 33 -3.22 9.17 3.53
N THR A 34 -2.85 7.91 3.30
CA THR A 34 -3.70 6.98 2.53
C THR A 34 -4.34 5.96 3.46
N PHE A 35 -5.61 5.64 3.22
CA PHE A 35 -6.35 4.61 3.94
C PHE A 35 -7.10 3.74 2.93
N LYS A 36 -6.72 2.45 2.84
CA LYS A 36 -7.26 1.52 1.83
C LYS A 36 -7.52 0.14 2.41
N PHE A 37 -8.63 -0.46 2.01
CA PHE A 37 -8.94 -1.85 2.31
C PHE A 37 -8.08 -2.79 1.45
N VAL A 38 -7.34 -3.69 2.08
CA VAL A 38 -6.54 -4.74 1.40
C VAL A 38 -7.25 -6.09 1.40
N SER A 39 -8.29 -6.24 2.24
CA SER A 39 -9.25 -7.33 2.23
C SER A 39 -10.57 -6.84 2.85
N GLU A 40 -11.59 -7.69 2.88
CA GLU A 40 -12.88 -7.36 3.50
C GLU A 40 -12.77 -6.96 4.98
N ASN A 41 -11.73 -7.41 5.68
CA ASN A 41 -11.59 -7.24 7.12
C ASN A 41 -10.31 -6.50 7.53
N LYS A 42 -9.50 -6.05 6.56
CA LYS A 42 -8.24 -5.35 6.84
C LYS A 42 -8.13 -4.09 6.01
N ALA A 43 -7.84 -2.98 6.68
CA ALA A 43 -7.48 -1.72 6.05
C ALA A 43 -6.08 -1.28 6.47
N VAL A 44 -5.38 -0.61 5.58
CA VAL A 44 -4.01 -0.15 5.77
C VAL A 44 -4.00 1.37 5.75
N LEU A 45 -3.40 1.95 6.78
CA LEU A 45 -3.10 3.37 6.92
C LEU A 45 -1.60 3.55 6.75
N TYR A 46 -1.18 4.48 5.89
CA TYR A 46 0.24 4.80 5.71
C TYR A 46 0.49 6.30 5.62
N GLY A 47 1.57 6.72 6.28
CA GLY A 47 2.17 8.04 6.16
C GLY A 47 1.23 9.16 6.62
N GLY A 48 1.37 10.30 5.96
CA GLY A 48 0.64 11.53 6.27
C GLY A 48 1.46 12.53 7.06
N PHE A 49 0.76 13.50 7.64
CA PHE A 49 1.34 14.65 8.32
C PHE A 49 0.61 14.90 9.65
N ASN A 50 1.33 14.94 10.75
CA ASN A 50 0.73 15.11 12.09
C ASN A 50 0.65 16.58 12.52
N SER A 51 0.04 16.83 13.67
CA SER A 51 -0.12 18.18 14.23
C SER A 51 1.18 18.83 14.71
N THR A 52 2.26 18.05 14.86
CA THR A 52 3.60 18.56 15.21
C THR A 52 4.47 18.73 13.97
N GLU A 53 3.85 18.84 12.80
CA GLU A 53 4.49 19.07 11.49
C GLU A 53 5.51 18.00 11.06
N GLN A 54 5.31 16.76 11.52
CA GLN A 54 6.15 15.63 11.13
C GLN A 54 5.50 14.86 10.00
N VAL A 55 6.30 14.56 8.97
CA VAL A 55 5.94 13.60 7.93
C VAL A 55 6.09 12.20 8.50
N LEU A 56 5.04 11.42 8.39
CA LEU A 56 4.96 10.10 8.99
C LEU A 56 5.42 9.03 7.99
N ASN A 57 6.04 7.98 8.51
CA ASN A 57 6.44 6.78 7.77
C ASN A 57 5.87 5.49 8.37
N ASP A 58 5.02 5.61 9.40
CA ASP A 58 4.41 4.47 10.05
C ASP A 58 3.28 3.90 9.19
N ILE A 59 3.17 2.58 9.26
CA ILE A 59 2.12 1.82 8.61
C ILE A 59 1.32 1.13 9.71
N TRP A 60 0.01 1.27 9.63
CA TRP A 60 -0.93 0.64 10.54
C TRP A 60 -1.93 -0.22 9.78
N VAL A 61 -2.30 -1.33 10.38
CA VAL A 61 -3.34 -2.23 9.88
C VAL A 61 -4.51 -2.20 10.86
N LEU A 62 -5.69 -1.84 10.37
CA LEU A 62 -6.94 -1.97 11.09
C LEU A 62 -7.56 -3.33 10.78
N ASP A 63 -7.80 -4.13 11.81
CA ASP A 63 -8.71 -5.26 11.74
C ASP A 63 -10.14 -4.74 11.99
N VAL A 64 -10.97 -4.80 10.96
CA VAL A 64 -12.30 -4.16 10.94
C VAL A 64 -13.29 -4.88 11.87
N ARG A 65 -13.14 -6.20 12.05
CA ARG A 65 -14.05 -6.97 12.93
C ARG A 65 -13.79 -6.68 14.39
N SER A 66 -12.51 -6.70 14.77
CA SER A 66 -12.10 -6.46 16.15
C SER A 66 -11.93 -4.97 16.49
N LYS A 67 -11.94 -4.09 15.47
CA LYS A 67 -11.68 -2.65 15.58
C LYS A 67 -10.30 -2.34 16.21
N LYS A 68 -9.35 -3.25 16.03
CA LYS A 68 -8.00 -3.13 16.60
C LYS A 68 -7.02 -2.67 15.55
N TRP A 69 -6.15 -1.76 15.96
CA TRP A 69 -5.04 -1.29 15.17
C TRP A 69 -3.77 -2.07 15.54
N CYS A 70 -2.93 -2.31 14.55
CA CYS A 70 -1.62 -2.91 14.73
C CYS A 70 -0.60 -2.16 13.89
N LYS A 71 0.47 -1.68 14.52
CA LYS A 71 1.58 -1.03 13.83
C LYS A 71 2.48 -2.08 13.21
N THR A 72 2.77 -1.98 11.91
CA THR A 72 3.73 -2.88 11.28
C THR A 72 5.15 -2.41 11.59
N LEU A 73 5.95 -3.26 12.25
CA LEU A 73 7.29 -2.91 12.71
C LEU A 73 8.40 -3.19 11.68
N ASN A 74 8.11 -3.97 10.64
CA ASN A 74 9.13 -4.55 9.75
C ASN A 74 9.22 -3.91 8.36
N CYS A 75 8.63 -2.73 8.15
CA CYS A 75 8.71 -2.04 6.86
C CYS A 75 9.65 -0.84 6.95
N ARG A 76 10.75 -0.88 6.20
CA ARG A 76 11.62 0.28 5.93
C ARG A 76 10.92 1.21 4.93
N ALA A 77 9.79 1.77 5.34
CA ALA A 77 9.06 2.74 4.54
C ALA A 77 9.66 4.13 4.76
N SER A 78 9.85 4.89 3.67
CA SER A 78 10.19 6.31 3.77
C SER A 78 8.99 7.12 4.29
N SER A 79 9.25 8.26 4.91
CA SER A 79 8.18 9.19 5.29
C SER A 79 7.55 9.77 4.03
N ARG A 80 6.21 9.85 3.99
CA ARG A 80 5.53 10.54 2.88
C ARG A 80 4.14 11.03 3.19
N LEU A 81 3.79 12.18 2.62
CA LEU A 81 2.45 12.78 2.58
C LEU A 81 2.00 13.00 1.12
N TRP A 82 0.70 13.15 0.88
CA TRP A 82 0.11 13.33 -0.48
C TRP A 82 0.51 12.25 -1.49
N HIS A 83 0.78 11.05 -1.00
CA HIS A 83 1.02 9.89 -1.85
C HIS A 83 -0.29 9.24 -2.25
N THR A 84 -0.24 8.40 -3.29
CA THR A 84 -1.39 7.59 -3.72
C THR A 84 -1.17 6.14 -3.32
N ALA A 85 -2.25 5.44 -2.98
CA ALA A 85 -2.24 4.00 -2.70
C ALA A 85 -3.21 3.26 -3.62
N ALA A 86 -2.75 2.16 -4.20
CA ALA A 86 -3.53 1.28 -5.07
C ALA A 86 -3.40 -0.18 -4.62
N VAL A 87 -4.51 -0.91 -4.64
CA VAL A 87 -4.53 -2.34 -4.32
C VAL A 87 -4.41 -3.10 -5.62
N ALA A 88 -3.26 -3.73 -5.85
CA ALA A 88 -3.00 -4.47 -7.09
C ALA A 88 -3.68 -5.84 -7.08
N HIS A 89 -3.61 -6.53 -5.93
CA HIS A 89 -4.21 -7.84 -5.72
C HIS A 89 -4.74 -7.93 -4.28
N PRO A 90 -5.63 -8.89 -3.97
CA PRO A 90 -6.02 -9.15 -2.59
C PRO A 90 -4.79 -9.33 -1.71
N GLY A 91 -4.69 -8.52 -0.66
CA GLY A 91 -3.54 -8.52 0.25
C GLY A 91 -2.24 -7.92 -0.31
N GLU A 92 -2.23 -7.27 -1.47
CA GLU A 92 -1.08 -6.49 -1.98
C GLU A 92 -1.49 -5.03 -2.23
N ILE A 93 -0.80 -4.11 -1.56
CA ILE A 93 -1.00 -2.68 -1.72
C ILE A 93 0.30 -2.00 -2.14
N THR A 94 0.18 -1.07 -3.06
CA THR A 94 1.27 -0.28 -3.59
C THR A 94 1.04 1.19 -3.24
N PHE A 95 2.10 1.86 -2.82
CA PHE A 95 2.14 3.30 -2.63
C PHE A 95 3.10 3.93 -3.62
N TYR A 96 2.68 5.06 -4.21
CA TYR A 96 3.47 5.78 -5.20
C TYR A 96 3.39 7.29 -4.97
N GLY A 97 4.50 7.96 -5.24
CA GLY A 97 4.63 9.40 -5.15
C GLY A 97 4.57 9.91 -3.70
N GLY A 98 4.25 11.19 -3.59
CA GLY A 98 4.20 11.94 -2.34
C GLY A 98 5.44 12.79 -2.10
N ILE A 99 5.46 13.45 -0.95
CA ILE A 99 6.54 14.34 -0.49
C ILE A 99 7.07 13.82 0.84
N GLN A 100 8.39 13.75 0.98
CA GLN A 100 9.07 13.14 2.14
C GLN A 100 9.38 14.13 3.27
N ASN A 101 9.50 15.41 2.96
CA ASN A 101 9.83 16.48 3.89
C ASN A 101 8.61 17.35 4.27
N ASN A 102 8.79 18.19 5.29
CA ASN A 102 7.73 19.08 5.75
C ASN A 102 7.33 20.04 4.63
N LEU A 103 6.09 19.90 4.13
CA LEU A 103 5.55 20.71 3.05
C LEU A 103 5.44 22.20 3.42
N LEU A 104 5.30 22.52 4.71
CA LEU A 104 5.15 23.88 5.20
C LEU A 104 6.49 24.61 5.32
N ASP A 105 7.60 23.87 5.24
CA ASP A 105 8.94 24.45 5.24
C ASP A 105 9.31 24.95 3.83
N ASN A 106 9.15 26.25 3.61
CA ASN A 106 9.52 26.90 2.34
C ASN A 106 11.03 27.12 2.18
N THR A 107 11.86 26.78 3.17
CA THR A 107 13.31 26.99 3.10
C THR A 107 14.03 25.88 2.32
N ARG A 108 13.39 24.72 2.19
CA ARG A 108 13.96 23.54 1.52
C ARG A 108 13.18 23.22 0.25
N PRO A 109 13.85 22.71 -0.80
CA PRO A 109 13.14 22.15 -1.94
C PRO A 109 12.29 20.96 -1.49
N LYS A 110 11.16 20.74 -2.18
CA LYS A 110 10.27 19.60 -1.91
C LYS A 110 10.97 18.31 -2.33
N ASP A 111 11.07 17.37 -1.40
CA ASP A 111 11.67 16.07 -1.63
C ASP A 111 10.57 15.09 -2.05
N HIS A 112 10.59 14.70 -3.32
CA HIS A 112 9.55 13.84 -3.89
C HIS A 112 9.90 12.38 -3.70
N ALA A 113 8.93 11.58 -3.24
CA ALA A 113 9.13 10.16 -3.10
C ALA A 113 8.95 9.46 -4.46
N GLU A 114 10.07 9.22 -5.16
CA GLU A 114 10.09 8.51 -6.44
C GLU A 114 9.94 6.98 -6.28
N GLU A 115 10.28 6.47 -5.09
CA GLU A 115 10.22 5.04 -4.79
C GLU A 115 8.77 4.54 -4.65
N MET A 116 8.49 3.44 -5.36
CA MET A 116 7.28 2.63 -5.21
C MET A 116 7.44 1.68 -4.01
N LEU A 117 6.55 1.80 -3.03
CA LEU A 117 6.51 0.89 -1.88
C LEU A 117 5.43 -0.16 -2.09
N VAL A 118 5.77 -1.44 -2.00
CA VAL A 118 4.81 -2.55 -2.11
C VAL A 118 4.76 -3.30 -0.78
N LEU A 119 3.56 -3.42 -0.20
CA LEU A 119 3.30 -4.22 0.99
C LEU A 119 2.45 -5.44 0.64
N ARG A 120 2.88 -6.61 1.11
CA ARG A 120 2.19 -7.88 0.93
C ARG A 120 1.76 -8.43 2.28
N PHE A 121 0.44 -8.58 2.46
CA PHE A 121 -0.22 -9.16 3.63
C PHE A 121 -0.66 -10.61 3.39
N SER A 122 -0.61 -11.08 2.15
CA SER A 122 -0.86 -12.47 1.77
C SER A 122 0.18 -12.95 0.78
N PRO A 123 0.49 -14.26 0.76
CA PRO A 123 1.38 -14.81 -0.26
C PRO A 123 0.78 -14.61 -1.66
N PRO A 124 1.62 -14.35 -2.67
CA PRO A 124 1.17 -14.29 -4.06
C PRO A 124 0.57 -15.64 -4.49
N CYS A 125 -0.36 -15.60 -5.44
CA CYS A 125 -0.96 -16.83 -5.96
C CYS A 125 0.07 -17.68 -6.73
N LEU A 126 -0.17 -18.99 -6.83
CA LEU A 126 0.71 -19.91 -7.55
C LEU A 126 0.96 -19.43 -8.99
N LYS A 127 -0.08 -18.93 -9.67
CA LYS A 127 0.03 -18.34 -11.01
C LYS A 127 1.05 -17.19 -11.06
N ARG A 128 1.07 -16.31 -10.06
CA ARG A 128 2.03 -15.19 -9.98
C ARG A 128 3.44 -15.71 -9.72
N LEU A 129 3.60 -16.61 -8.76
CA LEU A 129 4.90 -17.24 -8.46
C LEU A 129 5.48 -17.96 -9.67
N THR A 130 4.66 -18.71 -10.42
CA THR A 130 5.12 -19.40 -11.62
C THR A 130 5.51 -18.41 -12.72
N ILE A 131 4.77 -17.30 -12.89
CA ILE A 131 5.14 -16.28 -13.88
C ILE A 131 6.44 -15.58 -13.47
N GLU A 132 6.60 -15.21 -12.20
CA GLU A 132 7.83 -14.61 -11.66
C GLU A 132 9.03 -15.55 -11.86
N ALA A 133 8.89 -16.83 -11.50
CA ALA A 133 9.94 -17.84 -11.70
C ALA A 133 10.30 -18.04 -13.18
N ILE A 134 9.32 -18.01 -14.09
CA ILE A 134 9.57 -18.10 -15.53
C ILE A 134 10.29 -16.85 -16.05
N CYS A 135 9.92 -15.65 -15.57
CA CYS A 135 10.60 -14.42 -15.92
C CYS A 135 12.07 -14.42 -15.46
N GLU A 136 12.34 -14.90 -14.25
CA GLU A 136 13.71 -15.04 -13.70
C GLU A 136 14.52 -16.09 -14.46
N ALA A 137 13.93 -17.25 -14.78
CA ALA A 137 14.57 -18.31 -15.56
C ALA A 137 14.50 -18.09 -17.09
N GLY A 138 14.25 -16.84 -17.52
CA GLY A 138 13.73 -16.52 -18.85
C GLY A 138 14.57 -16.97 -20.03
N GLU A 139 15.91 -16.99 -19.91
CA GLU A 139 16.78 -17.50 -20.97
C GLU A 139 16.73 -19.02 -21.11
N MET A 140 16.62 -19.75 -19.99
CA MET A 140 16.63 -21.22 -19.97
C MET A 140 15.34 -21.81 -20.55
N LEU A 141 14.20 -21.17 -20.32
CA LEU A 141 12.89 -21.70 -20.67
C LEU A 141 12.33 -21.13 -21.99
N ARG A 142 13.06 -20.23 -22.65
CA ARG A 142 12.58 -19.48 -23.83
C ARG A 142 12.10 -20.37 -24.98
N SER A 143 12.74 -21.52 -25.16
CA SER A 143 12.39 -22.52 -26.18
C SER A 143 11.02 -23.17 -25.91
N GLN A 144 10.63 -23.31 -24.65
CA GLN A 144 9.39 -23.96 -24.22
C GLN A 144 8.20 -22.99 -24.20
N TRP A 145 8.42 -21.68 -24.32
CA TRP A 145 7.36 -20.67 -24.26
C TRP A 145 6.29 -20.84 -25.35
N LYS A 146 6.68 -21.36 -26.52
CA LYS A 146 5.76 -21.61 -27.64
C LYS A 146 4.66 -22.61 -27.31
N VAL A 147 4.86 -23.43 -26.28
CA VAL A 147 3.91 -24.46 -25.82
C VAL A 147 2.87 -23.87 -24.86
N LEU A 148 3.13 -22.70 -24.27
CA LEU A 148 2.21 -22.05 -23.35
C LEU A 148 0.97 -21.51 -24.08
N PRO A 149 -0.19 -21.40 -23.41
CA PRO A 149 -1.34 -20.66 -23.94
C PRO A 149 -0.99 -19.22 -24.35
N GLN A 150 -1.61 -18.72 -25.43
CA GLN A 150 -1.32 -17.39 -26.01
C GLN A 150 -1.39 -16.24 -24.98
N ILE A 151 -2.33 -16.30 -24.05
CA ILE A 151 -2.47 -15.29 -22.97
C ILE A 151 -1.21 -15.21 -22.12
N LEU A 152 -0.60 -16.36 -21.77
CA LEU A 152 0.62 -16.39 -20.96
C LEU A 152 1.83 -15.94 -21.78
N GLN A 153 1.90 -16.30 -23.06
CA GLN A 153 2.96 -15.81 -23.95
C GLN A 153 2.93 -14.28 -24.04
N HIS A 154 1.74 -13.68 -24.17
CA HIS A 154 1.59 -12.23 -24.22
C HIS A 154 2.02 -11.57 -22.91
N ILE A 155 1.61 -12.10 -21.76
CA ILE A 155 2.01 -11.59 -20.43
C ILE A 155 3.53 -11.63 -20.26
N LEU A 156 4.17 -12.73 -20.66
CA LEU A 156 5.63 -12.88 -20.58
C LEU A 156 6.34 -11.90 -21.52
N ALA A 157 5.85 -11.74 -22.75
CA ALA A 157 6.41 -10.80 -23.71
C ALA A 157 6.38 -9.35 -23.20
N VAL A 158 5.26 -8.94 -22.60
CA VAL A 158 5.13 -7.61 -21.97
C VAL A 158 6.07 -7.47 -20.79
N ARG A 159 6.18 -8.46 -19.89
CA ARG A 159 7.02 -8.34 -18.68
C ARG A 159 8.52 -8.31 -18.96
N LEU A 160 8.96 -8.93 -20.05
CA LEU A 160 10.36 -9.06 -20.42
C LEU A 160 10.78 -8.01 -21.48
N SER A 161 9.88 -7.12 -21.88
CA SER A 161 10.26 -6.01 -22.76
C SER A 161 11.18 -5.04 -22.02
N PRO A 162 12.29 -4.61 -22.63
CA PRO A 162 13.28 -3.74 -21.99
C PRO A 162 12.75 -2.36 -21.56
N ASP A 163 11.57 -1.94 -22.04
CA ASP A 163 11.00 -0.62 -21.79
C ASP A 163 10.28 -0.46 -20.44
N ASN A 164 10.22 -1.49 -19.59
CA ASN A 164 9.47 -1.44 -18.31
C ASN A 164 10.29 -0.98 -17.09
N PHE A 165 11.57 -0.60 -17.27
CA PHE A 165 12.46 -0.18 -16.20
C PHE A 165 13.17 1.17 -16.44
N SER A 166 12.64 2.01 -17.35
CA SER A 166 13.14 3.39 -17.55
C SER A 166 12.32 4.42 -16.78
#